data_AF-A0A9W8DTM2-F1
#
_entry.id   AF-A0A9W8DTM2-F1
#
_cell.length_a   1.000
_cell.length_b   1.000
_cell.length_c   1.000
_cell.angle_alpha   90.00
_cell.angle_beta   90.00
_cell.angle_gamma   90.00
#
_symmetry.space_group_name_H-M   'P 1'
#
loop_
_entity.id
_entity.type
_entity.pdbx_description
1 polymer ?
#
loop_
_entity_poly.entity_id
_entity_poly.type
_entity_poly.pdbx_seq_one_letter_code
_entity_poly.pdbx_strand_id
1 'polypeptide(L)'
;MAASPGSIRPRAPPLPQKRDMLTTLPYEVLSRIFILSRNSQFTLINIQCRAVTLDTRNRCRWLLQRNRQDAGRALRSALCWGFCGLAEVERLEMMWLRHQGLTTSQLEVYSDPSRQLSVGSPAAKRRRLALADSPPPAPDGPLPSATTHDSTTTPGLHPALREFYATCRLSRALFQVTDLSDTALAFVLTMLDRGVSAGQPNGFPLVKSSQINNVAMVRILLNHGADPNCKGGMALKLAAGKGHYDVVRLLLKQGGVPGNEALRFAIANGHFRVAKLLMKHGAVPDMETLRIINRNQP
;
A
#
# COMPACT_ATOMS: atom_id res chain seq x y z
N MET A 1 70.54 30.58 -17.40
CA MET A 1 69.99 29.27 -16.98
C MET A 1 68.53 29.23 -17.40
N ALA A 2 68.23 28.55 -18.49
CA ALA A 2 66.87 28.47 -19.04
C ALA A 2 66.07 27.39 -18.29
N ALA A 3 64.92 27.77 -17.71
CA ALA A 3 64.00 26.84 -17.07
C ALA A 3 63.23 26.05 -18.14
N SER A 4 63.24 24.71 -18.02
CA SER A 4 62.50 23.82 -18.91
C SER A 4 60.99 23.94 -18.69
N PRO A 5 60.14 23.94 -19.74
CA PRO A 5 58.69 23.99 -19.59
C PRO A 5 58.18 22.62 -19.12
N GLY A 6 57.54 22.60 -17.95
CA GLY A 6 56.91 21.42 -17.37
C GLY A 6 55.82 20.86 -18.28
N SER A 7 55.94 19.58 -18.60
CA SER A 7 54.92 18.78 -19.29
C SER A 7 53.65 18.71 -18.43
N ILE A 8 52.63 19.50 -18.79
CA ILE A 8 51.27 19.32 -18.25
C ILE A 8 50.68 18.10 -18.95
N ARG A 9 50.79 16.92 -18.32
CA ARG A 9 50.01 15.75 -18.75
C ARG A 9 48.52 16.07 -18.59
N PRO A 10 47.69 15.92 -19.62
CA PRO A 10 46.25 16.09 -19.47
C PRO A 10 45.73 15.07 -18.45
N ARG A 11 45.00 15.56 -17.44
CA ARG A 11 44.38 14.73 -16.40
C ARG A 11 43.37 13.82 -17.09
N ALA A 12 43.58 12.50 -17.01
CA ALA A 12 42.66 11.52 -17.57
C ALA A 12 41.23 11.79 -17.05
N PRO A 13 40.19 11.70 -17.90
CA PRO A 13 38.82 11.91 -17.46
C PRO A 13 38.50 10.91 -16.33
N PRO A 14 37.74 11.32 -15.30
CA PRO A 14 37.38 10.42 -14.22
C PRO A 14 36.65 9.21 -14.82
N LEU A 15 37.10 8.00 -14.48
CA LEU A 15 36.41 6.78 -14.86
C LEU A 15 34.96 6.87 -14.37
N PRO A 16 33.95 6.59 -15.23
CA PRO A 16 32.56 6.64 -14.82
C PRO A 16 32.38 5.72 -13.62
N GLN A 17 31.70 6.21 -12.58
CA GLN A 17 31.46 5.38 -11.40
C GLN A 17 30.63 4.16 -11.85
N LYS A 18 30.82 2.98 -11.24
CA LYS A 18 30.05 1.75 -11.58
C LYS A 18 28.53 1.97 -11.68
N ARG A 19 28.01 3.01 -11.01
CA ARG A 19 26.60 3.43 -11.05
C ARG A 19 26.19 4.05 -12.40
N ASP A 20 27.10 4.72 -13.10
CA ASP A 20 26.87 5.39 -14.39
C ASP A 20 26.92 4.43 -15.59
N MET A 21 27.49 3.23 -15.41
CA MET A 21 27.62 2.24 -16.49
C MET A 21 26.32 1.51 -16.82
N LEU A 22 25.38 1.43 -15.88
CA LEU A 22 24.08 0.76 -16.09
C LEU A 22 23.02 1.74 -16.59
N THR A 23 23.12 3.01 -16.22
CA THR A 23 22.16 4.08 -16.57
C THR A 23 22.20 4.46 -18.05
N THR A 24 23.26 4.08 -18.77
CA THR A 24 23.56 4.48 -20.14
C THR A 24 23.30 3.36 -21.17
N LEU A 25 22.92 2.16 -20.72
CA LEU A 25 22.73 1.01 -21.60
C LEU A 25 21.38 1.06 -22.34
N PRO A 26 21.32 0.58 -23.60
CA PRO A 26 20.07 0.44 -24.34
C PRO A 26 19.09 -0.49 -23.63
N TYR A 27 17.79 -0.26 -23.88
CA TYR A 27 16.71 -1.04 -23.28
C TYR A 27 16.83 -2.55 -23.56
N GLU A 28 17.20 -2.99 -24.78
CA GLU A 28 17.31 -4.43 -25.05
C GLU A 28 18.42 -5.08 -24.21
N VAL A 29 19.53 -4.37 -24.01
CA VAL A 29 20.66 -4.83 -23.21
C VAL A 29 20.27 -4.87 -21.73
N LEU A 30 19.64 -3.82 -21.23
CA LEU A 30 19.11 -3.78 -19.86
C LEU A 30 18.11 -4.90 -19.61
N SER A 31 17.22 -5.19 -20.56
CA SER A 31 16.24 -6.27 -20.45
C SER A 31 16.91 -7.65 -20.37
N ARG A 32 17.96 -7.91 -21.16
CA ARG A 32 18.70 -9.18 -21.13
C ARG A 32 19.52 -9.34 -19.86
N ILE A 33 20.22 -8.28 -19.45
CA ILE A 33 20.97 -8.26 -18.18
C ILE A 33 20.00 -8.48 -17.03
N PHE A 34 18.85 -7.80 -17.03
CA PHE A 34 17.81 -7.96 -16.04
C PHE A 34 17.31 -9.42 -16.02
N ILE A 35 16.82 -9.95 -17.15
CA ILE A 35 16.28 -11.31 -17.28
C ILE A 35 17.27 -12.37 -16.77
N LEU A 36 18.56 -12.25 -17.10
CA LEU A 36 19.59 -13.24 -16.76
C LEU A 36 20.21 -13.04 -15.36
N SER A 37 20.02 -11.88 -14.73
CA SER A 37 20.66 -11.55 -13.45
C SER A 37 20.08 -12.35 -12.28
N ARG A 38 20.97 -12.99 -11.51
CA ARG A 38 20.67 -13.65 -10.23
C ARG A 38 20.97 -12.77 -9.01
N ASN A 39 21.40 -11.52 -9.20
CA ASN A 39 21.88 -10.67 -8.12
C ASN A 39 20.70 -10.08 -7.31
N SER A 40 20.78 -10.19 -5.98
CA SER A 40 19.77 -9.66 -5.06
C SER A 40 19.75 -8.12 -4.99
N GLN A 41 20.89 -7.46 -5.27
CA GLN A 41 21.05 -6.01 -5.26
C GLN A 41 20.52 -5.29 -6.51
N PHE A 42 19.97 -6.03 -7.48
CA PHE A 42 19.29 -5.46 -8.65
C PHE A 42 17.98 -4.72 -8.32
N THR A 43 17.63 -4.53 -7.05
CA THR A 43 16.62 -3.55 -6.61
C THR A 43 16.91 -2.13 -7.12
N LEU A 44 18.18 -1.77 -7.36
CA LEU A 44 18.55 -0.52 -8.02
C LEU A 44 18.18 -0.49 -9.51
N ILE A 45 18.43 -1.59 -10.22
CA ILE A 45 17.99 -1.75 -11.61
C ILE A 45 16.46 -1.88 -11.68
N ASN A 46 15.79 -2.36 -10.63
CA ASN A 46 14.34 -2.35 -10.53
C ASN A 46 13.76 -0.92 -10.55
N ILE A 47 14.43 0.06 -9.93
CA ILE A 47 14.06 1.49 -10.03
C ILE A 47 14.26 2.00 -11.47
N GLN A 48 15.34 1.62 -12.14
CA GLN A 48 15.59 2.03 -13.53
C GLN A 48 14.71 1.30 -14.55
N CYS A 49 14.43 0.02 -14.36
CA CYS A 49 13.48 -0.78 -15.13
C CYS A 49 12.01 -0.44 -14.82
N ARG A 50 11.74 0.35 -13.78
CA ARG A 50 10.46 1.06 -13.65
C ARG A 50 10.43 2.30 -14.54
N ALA A 51 11.57 3.00 -14.68
CA ALA A 51 11.70 4.14 -15.58
C ALA A 51 11.76 3.73 -17.07
N VAL A 52 12.33 2.56 -17.37
CA VAL A 52 12.31 1.95 -18.70
C VAL A 52 11.16 0.94 -18.74
N THR A 53 10.12 1.20 -19.53
CA THR A 53 8.86 0.44 -19.57
C THR A 53 9.05 -1.01 -20.04
N LEU A 54 9.47 -1.91 -19.15
CA LEU A 54 9.47 -3.35 -19.42
C LEU A 54 8.03 -3.83 -19.61
N ASP A 55 7.81 -4.58 -20.69
CA ASP A 55 6.51 -5.23 -20.92
C ASP A 55 6.16 -6.21 -19.79
N THR A 56 4.87 -6.43 -19.58
CA THR A 56 4.34 -7.36 -18.57
C THR A 56 4.92 -8.77 -18.72
N ARG A 57 5.21 -9.20 -19.96
CA ARG A 57 5.70 -10.55 -20.25
C ARG A 57 7.14 -10.74 -19.78
N ASN A 58 8.05 -9.80 -20.06
CA ASN A 58 9.44 -9.90 -19.62
C ASN A 58 9.56 -9.74 -18.11
N ARG A 59 8.73 -8.90 -17.48
CA ARG A 59 8.65 -8.81 -16.01
C ARG A 59 8.25 -10.14 -15.37
N CYS A 60 7.20 -10.79 -15.89
CA CYS A 60 6.78 -12.12 -15.41
C CYS A 60 7.87 -13.18 -15.64
N ARG A 61 8.48 -13.21 -16.83
CA ARG A 61 9.55 -14.17 -17.16
C ARG A 61 10.75 -14.03 -16.22
N TRP A 62 11.19 -12.81 -15.95
CA TRP A 62 12.28 -12.56 -15.00
C TRP A 62 11.91 -13.02 -13.58
N LEU A 63 10.70 -12.66 -13.11
CA LEU A 63 10.22 -13.07 -11.79
C LEU A 63 10.21 -14.60 -11.66
N LEU A 64 9.75 -15.32 -12.68
CA LEU A 64 9.77 -16.78 -12.70
C LEU A 64 11.19 -17.33 -12.70
N GLN A 65 12.07 -16.82 -13.56
CA GLN A 65 13.46 -17.28 -13.64
C GLN A 65 14.20 -17.11 -12.30
N ARG A 66 14.01 -15.97 -11.63
CA ARG A 66 14.58 -15.70 -10.30
C ARG A 66 14.01 -16.59 -9.21
N ASN A 67 12.74 -16.98 -9.34
CA ASN A 67 12.04 -17.82 -8.38
C ASN A 67 12.02 -19.31 -8.78
N ARG A 68 13.00 -19.77 -9.56
CA ARG A 68 13.14 -21.18 -9.97
C ARG A 68 11.89 -21.75 -10.68
N GLN A 69 11.25 -20.94 -11.52
CA GLN A 69 10.01 -21.25 -12.23
C GLN A 69 8.80 -21.53 -11.31
N ASP A 70 8.89 -21.17 -10.03
CA ASP A 70 7.78 -21.23 -9.08
C ASP A 70 6.96 -19.94 -9.17
N ALA A 71 5.76 -20.04 -9.78
CA ALA A 71 4.84 -18.91 -9.97
C ALA A 71 4.35 -18.32 -8.65
N GLY A 72 4.20 -19.14 -7.60
CA GLY A 72 3.75 -18.68 -6.29
C GLY A 72 4.83 -17.85 -5.59
N ARG A 73 6.08 -18.31 -5.60
CA ARG A 73 7.22 -17.53 -5.09
C ARG A 73 7.44 -16.25 -5.89
N ALA A 74 7.30 -16.33 -7.21
CA ALA A 74 7.37 -15.20 -8.11
C ALA A 74 6.32 -14.14 -7.75
N LEU A 75 5.06 -14.54 -7.58
CA LEU A 75 3.97 -13.64 -7.21
C LEU A 75 4.17 -13.00 -5.83
N ARG A 76 4.58 -13.76 -4.81
CA ARG A 76 4.90 -13.22 -3.48
C ARG A 76 5.98 -12.15 -3.55
N SER A 77 7.04 -12.44 -4.30
CA SER A 77 8.17 -11.53 -4.49
C SER A 77 7.76 -10.27 -5.26
N ALA A 78 6.93 -10.43 -6.30
CA ALA A 78 6.40 -9.31 -7.08
C ALA A 78 5.61 -8.31 -6.22
N LEU A 79 4.68 -8.82 -5.40
CA LEU A 79 3.88 -8.02 -4.47
C LEU A 79 4.75 -7.32 -3.43
N CYS A 80 5.69 -8.05 -2.83
CA CYS A 80 6.58 -7.53 -1.79
C CYS A 80 7.49 -6.42 -2.32
N TRP A 81 8.01 -6.57 -3.54
CA TRP A 81 8.87 -5.57 -4.17
C TRP A 81 8.08 -4.43 -4.82
N GLY A 82 6.77 -4.61 -5.03
CA GLY A 82 5.93 -3.65 -5.76
C GLY A 82 6.27 -3.63 -7.25
N PHE A 83 6.77 -4.73 -7.79
CA PHE A 83 7.22 -4.87 -9.17
C PHE A 83 6.11 -5.38 -10.12
N CYS A 84 4.85 -5.21 -9.73
CA CYS A 84 3.70 -5.69 -10.48
C CYS A 84 2.54 -4.69 -10.42
N GLY A 85 1.85 -4.54 -11.55
CA GLY A 85 0.46 -4.11 -11.63
C GLY A 85 -0.47 -5.31 -11.74
N LEU A 86 -1.76 -5.04 -11.99
CA LEU A 86 -2.81 -6.07 -12.04
C LEU A 86 -2.53 -7.13 -13.12
N ALA A 87 -2.06 -6.72 -14.30
CA ALA A 87 -1.79 -7.63 -15.41
C ALA A 87 -0.68 -8.66 -15.10
N GLU A 88 0.37 -8.27 -14.37
CA GLU A 88 1.40 -9.23 -13.94
C GLU A 88 0.88 -10.17 -12.87
N VAL A 89 0.05 -9.67 -11.94
CA VAL A 89 -0.58 -10.48 -10.90
C VAL A 89 -1.47 -11.55 -11.54
N GLU A 90 -2.38 -11.16 -12.43
CA GLU A 90 -3.30 -12.08 -13.12
C GLU A 90 -2.54 -13.16 -13.91
N ARG A 91 -1.47 -12.80 -14.61
CA ARG A 91 -0.66 -13.79 -15.34
C ARG A 91 0.01 -14.79 -14.41
N LEU A 92 0.66 -14.31 -13.34
CA LEU A 92 1.34 -15.19 -12.39
C LEU A 92 0.35 -16.04 -11.58
N GLU A 93 -0.82 -15.49 -11.26
CA GLU A 93 -1.94 -16.18 -10.62
C GLU A 93 -2.42 -17.35 -11.49
N MET A 94 -2.68 -17.10 -12.78
CA MET A 94 -3.10 -18.13 -13.73
C MET A 94 -2.03 -19.22 -13.92
N MET A 95 -0.74 -18.85 -13.97
CA MET A 95 0.35 -19.82 -14.03
C MET A 95 0.44 -20.67 -12.75
N TRP A 96 0.25 -20.05 -11.59
CA TRP A 96 0.26 -20.75 -10.31
C TRP A 96 -0.90 -21.74 -10.20
N LEU A 97 -2.12 -21.34 -10.58
CA LEU A 97 -3.28 -22.25 -10.61
C LEU A 97 -3.07 -23.44 -11.54
N ARG A 98 -2.47 -23.23 -12.72
CA ARG A 98 -2.12 -24.33 -13.65
C ARG A 98 -1.14 -25.32 -13.02
N HIS A 99 -0.16 -24.82 -12.26
CA HIS A 99 0.79 -25.70 -11.55
C HIS A 99 0.13 -26.50 -10.42
N GLN A 100 -1.01 -26.04 -9.88
CA GLN A 100 -1.83 -26.79 -8.92
C GLN A 100 -2.74 -27.84 -9.60
N GLY A 101 -2.69 -27.98 -10.92
CA GLY A 101 -3.43 -29.01 -11.67
C GLY A 101 -4.86 -28.62 -12.06
N LEU A 102 -5.26 -27.35 -11.95
CA LEU A 102 -6.58 -26.91 -12.41
C LEU A 102 -6.66 -26.93 -13.94
N THR A 103 -7.74 -27.49 -14.48
CA THR A 103 -7.97 -27.58 -15.94
C THR A 103 -8.37 -26.22 -16.52
N THR A 104 -8.18 -26.05 -17.84
CA THR A 104 -8.59 -24.83 -18.56
C THR A 104 -10.08 -24.52 -18.40
N SER A 105 -10.94 -25.53 -18.34
CA SER A 105 -12.39 -25.37 -18.09
C SER A 105 -12.72 -24.89 -16.68
N GLN A 106 -11.95 -25.30 -15.67
CA GLN A 106 -12.09 -24.76 -14.31
C GLN A 106 -11.58 -23.31 -14.24
N LEU A 107 -10.54 -22.99 -15.03
CA LEU A 107 -9.98 -21.64 -15.16
C LEU A 107 -10.88 -20.66 -15.93
N GLU A 108 -11.71 -21.14 -16.87
CA GLU A 108 -12.66 -20.31 -17.63
C GLU A 108 -13.67 -19.58 -16.75
N VAL A 109 -14.12 -20.22 -15.67
CA VAL A 109 -14.98 -19.61 -14.65
C VAL A 109 -14.28 -18.45 -13.93
N TYR A 110 -12.95 -18.50 -13.80
CA TYR A 110 -12.14 -17.46 -13.17
C TYR A 110 -11.73 -16.36 -14.14
N SER A 111 -11.62 -16.64 -15.44
CA SER A 111 -11.25 -15.65 -16.46
C SER A 111 -12.43 -14.86 -17.04
N ASP A 112 -13.69 -15.18 -16.68
CA ASP A 112 -14.85 -14.39 -17.12
C ASP A 112 -14.77 -12.97 -16.55
N PRO A 113 -14.46 -11.97 -17.41
CA PRO A 113 -14.32 -10.60 -16.97
C PRO A 113 -15.62 -10.14 -16.30
N SER A 114 -16.78 -10.58 -16.77
CA SER A 114 -18.11 -10.16 -16.32
C SER A 114 -18.39 -10.45 -14.84
N ARG A 115 -17.81 -11.53 -14.28
CA ARG A 115 -17.91 -11.88 -12.85
C ARG A 115 -16.82 -11.22 -12.00
N GLN A 116 -15.65 -10.93 -12.59
CA GLN A 116 -14.62 -10.08 -11.97
C GLN A 116 -15.01 -8.57 -12.02
N LEU A 117 -15.83 -8.16 -12.99
CA LEU A 117 -16.17 -6.76 -13.32
C LEU A 117 -17.27 -6.15 -12.46
N SER A 118 -18.02 -6.91 -11.66
CA SER A 118 -18.87 -6.29 -10.60
C SER A 118 -18.00 -5.57 -9.56
N VAL A 119 -16.72 -5.91 -9.50
CA VAL A 119 -15.69 -5.31 -8.66
C VAL A 119 -14.87 -4.27 -9.43
N GLY A 120 -14.98 -4.17 -10.77
CA GLY A 120 -13.95 -3.54 -11.62
C GLY A 120 -14.22 -2.16 -12.22
N SER A 121 -15.46 -1.68 -12.35
CA SER A 121 -15.67 -0.34 -12.94
C SER A 121 -15.23 0.76 -11.96
N PRO A 122 -14.43 1.77 -12.37
CA PRO A 122 -14.15 2.96 -11.57
C PRO A 122 -15.45 3.59 -11.04
N ALA A 123 -16.54 3.53 -11.79
CA ALA A 123 -17.85 4.01 -11.37
C ALA A 123 -18.52 3.11 -10.31
N ALA A 124 -18.39 1.80 -10.39
CA ALA A 124 -18.90 0.86 -9.38
C ALA A 124 -18.08 0.88 -8.07
N LYS A 125 -16.75 1.04 -8.19
CA LYS A 125 -15.83 1.26 -7.06
C LYS A 125 -16.05 2.63 -6.40
N ARG A 126 -16.28 3.69 -7.19
CA ARG A 126 -16.70 5.01 -6.70
C ARG A 126 -18.07 4.96 -6.05
N ARG A 127 -19.03 4.17 -6.57
CA ARG A 127 -20.33 3.93 -5.91
C ARG A 127 -20.19 3.21 -4.57
N ARG A 128 -19.30 2.21 -4.43
CA ARG A 128 -18.97 1.60 -3.12
C ARG A 128 -18.30 2.59 -2.16
N LEU A 129 -17.41 3.46 -2.66
CA LEU A 129 -16.83 4.55 -1.86
C LEU A 129 -17.89 5.59 -1.43
N ALA A 130 -18.86 5.89 -2.31
CA ALA A 130 -19.90 6.89 -2.10
C ALA A 130 -21.08 6.40 -1.23
N LEU A 131 -21.44 5.11 -1.30
CA LEU A 131 -22.45 4.51 -0.41
C LEU A 131 -22.04 4.56 1.07
N ALA A 132 -20.74 4.68 1.37
CA ALA A 132 -20.22 4.83 2.72
C ALA A 132 -20.38 6.25 3.32
N ASP A 133 -20.90 7.22 2.55
CA ASP A 133 -21.16 8.59 3.00
C ASP A 133 -22.66 8.86 3.29
N SER A 134 -23.53 7.85 3.22
CA SER A 134 -24.92 7.99 3.67
C SER A 134 -25.02 8.20 5.19
N PRO A 135 -25.86 9.12 5.69
CA PRO A 135 -26.05 9.32 7.13
C PRO A 135 -26.69 8.08 7.77
N PRO A 136 -26.34 7.73 9.02
CA PRO A 136 -26.94 6.59 9.71
C PRO A 136 -28.45 6.83 9.91
N PRO A 137 -29.29 5.78 9.83
CA PRO A 137 -30.72 5.91 10.14
C PRO A 137 -30.92 6.32 11.61
N ALA A 138 -31.98 7.11 11.85
CA ALA A 138 -32.32 7.70 13.14
C ALA A 138 -32.57 6.64 14.25
N PRO A 139 -32.36 6.99 15.54
CA PRO A 139 -32.24 6.02 16.63
C PRO A 139 -33.56 5.56 17.26
N ASP A 140 -34.66 5.46 16.51
CA ASP A 140 -35.96 5.04 17.05
C ASP A 140 -36.57 3.92 16.19
N GLY A 141 -36.15 2.69 16.46
CA GLY A 141 -36.71 1.47 15.90
C GLY A 141 -36.09 0.24 16.55
N PRO A 142 -36.84 -0.84 16.80
CA PRO A 142 -36.36 -1.98 17.57
C PRO A 142 -35.15 -2.63 16.88
N LEU A 143 -34.09 -2.86 17.66
CA LEU A 143 -32.85 -3.53 17.24
C LEU A 143 -33.19 -4.83 16.50
N PRO A 144 -32.78 -4.99 15.22
CA PRO A 144 -32.90 -6.27 14.56
C PRO A 144 -31.93 -7.24 15.24
N SER A 145 -32.48 -8.39 15.60
CA SER A 145 -31.78 -9.54 16.16
C SER A 145 -30.57 -9.91 15.31
N ALA A 146 -29.50 -10.32 16.00
CA ALA A 146 -28.20 -10.67 15.43
C ALA A 146 -28.31 -11.76 14.36
N THR A 147 -28.53 -11.36 13.11
CA THR A 147 -28.16 -12.16 11.95
C THR A 147 -26.68 -11.99 11.74
N THR A 148 -25.94 -13.06 12.01
CA THR A 148 -24.56 -13.27 11.59
C THR A 148 -24.47 -13.02 10.08
N HIS A 149 -24.15 -11.79 9.68
CA HIS A 149 -23.74 -11.51 8.33
C HIS A 149 -22.34 -12.06 8.16
N ASP A 150 -22.25 -13.21 7.49
CA ASP A 150 -21.00 -13.76 6.98
C ASP A 150 -20.21 -12.65 6.29
N SER A 151 -19.04 -12.38 6.87
CA SER A 151 -18.07 -11.43 6.34
C SER A 151 -17.76 -11.72 4.87
N THR A 152 -18.13 -10.77 4.01
CA THR A 152 -17.41 -10.41 2.77
C THR A 152 -16.72 -11.58 2.06
N THR A 153 -17.50 -12.56 1.61
CA THR A 153 -17.01 -13.53 0.63
C THR A 153 -17.01 -12.83 -0.72
N THR A 154 -15.84 -12.48 -1.25
CA THR A 154 -15.66 -12.13 -2.66
C THR A 154 -16.19 -13.32 -3.47
N PRO A 155 -17.36 -13.22 -4.11
CA PRO A 155 -17.97 -14.38 -4.75
C PRO A 155 -17.10 -14.73 -5.95
N GLY A 156 -16.34 -15.83 -5.87
CA GLY A 156 -15.59 -16.36 -6.99
C GLY A 156 -14.06 -16.46 -6.87
N LEU A 157 -13.44 -16.16 -5.71
CA LEU A 157 -12.01 -16.43 -5.53
C LEU A 157 -11.77 -17.85 -5.01
N HIS A 158 -10.88 -18.62 -5.66
CA HIS A 158 -10.54 -19.99 -5.24
C HIS A 158 -10.00 -20.02 -3.79
N PRO A 159 -10.42 -20.95 -2.92
CA PRO A 159 -9.99 -20.99 -1.52
C PRO A 159 -8.47 -20.99 -1.33
N ALA A 160 -7.75 -21.77 -2.15
CA ALA A 160 -6.28 -21.82 -2.11
C ALA A 160 -5.63 -20.47 -2.47
N LEU A 161 -6.25 -19.66 -3.33
CA LEU A 161 -5.76 -18.31 -3.62
C LEU A 161 -5.95 -17.40 -2.42
N ARG A 162 -7.10 -17.48 -1.74
CA ARG A 162 -7.36 -16.67 -0.54
C ARG A 162 -6.34 -16.96 0.55
N GLU A 163 -6.04 -18.24 0.80
CA GLU A 163 -4.99 -18.65 1.75
C GLU A 163 -3.60 -18.18 1.31
N PHE A 164 -3.29 -18.30 0.02
CA PHE A 164 -2.06 -17.78 -0.55
C PHE A 164 -1.91 -16.27 -0.33
N TYR A 165 -2.93 -15.47 -0.64
CA TYR A 165 -2.91 -14.02 -0.50
C TYR A 165 -2.92 -13.56 0.97
N ALA A 166 -3.54 -14.31 1.88
CA ALA A 166 -3.49 -14.01 3.32
C ALA A 166 -2.05 -13.96 3.85
N THR A 167 -1.16 -14.77 3.27
CA THR A 167 0.27 -14.82 3.61
C THR A 167 1.14 -13.86 2.79
N CYS A 168 0.57 -13.15 1.81
CA CYS A 168 1.27 -12.17 0.99
C CYS A 168 1.41 -10.81 1.69
N ARG A 169 2.45 -10.07 1.30
CA ARG A 169 2.72 -8.70 1.76
C ARG A 169 2.83 -7.76 0.58
N LEU A 170 2.16 -6.62 0.67
CA LEU A 170 2.32 -5.53 -0.29
C LEU A 170 3.57 -4.72 0.01
N SER A 171 4.18 -4.17 -1.03
CA SER A 171 5.33 -3.29 -0.91
C SER A 171 5.02 -2.07 -0.06
N ARG A 172 5.93 -1.77 0.88
CA ARG A 172 5.82 -0.59 1.75
C ARG A 172 5.77 0.71 0.95
N ALA A 173 6.41 0.74 -0.22
CA ALA A 173 6.45 1.92 -1.08
C ALA A 173 5.05 2.35 -1.54
N LEU A 174 4.11 1.40 -1.69
CA LEU A 174 2.72 1.71 -2.08
C LEU A 174 2.01 2.61 -1.05
N PHE A 175 2.42 2.58 0.21
CA PHE A 175 1.80 3.35 1.29
C PHE A 175 2.54 4.65 1.64
N GLN A 176 3.67 4.93 0.98
CA GLN A 176 4.48 6.13 1.25
C GLN A 176 4.16 7.31 0.33
N VAL A 177 3.38 7.08 -0.74
CA VAL A 177 3.07 8.09 -1.74
C VAL A 177 1.88 8.94 -1.27
N THR A 178 2.02 10.27 -1.37
CA THR A 178 0.97 11.26 -1.04
C THR A 178 -0.14 11.23 -2.09
N ASP A 179 0.25 11.24 -3.36
CA ASP A 179 -0.64 11.26 -4.52
C ASP A 179 -0.62 9.89 -5.17
N LEU A 180 -1.44 8.96 -4.67
CA LEU A 180 -1.64 7.73 -5.43
C LEU A 180 -2.50 8.05 -6.64
N SER A 181 -1.98 7.67 -7.82
CA SER A 181 -2.80 7.53 -9.01
C SER A 181 -3.96 6.55 -8.73
N ASP A 182 -5.11 6.77 -9.37
CA ASP A 182 -6.29 5.89 -9.29
C ASP A 182 -5.93 4.41 -9.49
N THR A 183 -4.89 4.15 -10.29
CA THR A 183 -4.35 2.81 -10.56
C THR A 183 -3.76 2.13 -9.33
N ALA A 184 -3.07 2.85 -8.45
CA ALA A 184 -2.40 2.26 -7.30
C ALA A 184 -3.38 2.01 -6.14
N LEU A 185 -4.37 2.90 -5.96
CA LEU A 185 -5.52 2.64 -5.07
C LEU A 185 -6.33 1.44 -5.55
N ALA A 186 -6.62 1.36 -6.85
CA ALA A 186 -7.31 0.23 -7.44
C ALA A 186 -6.52 -1.08 -7.25
N PHE A 187 -5.20 -1.04 -7.39
CA PHE A 187 -4.34 -2.19 -7.15
C PHE A 187 -4.44 -2.67 -5.69
N VAL A 188 -4.27 -1.78 -4.71
CA VAL A 188 -4.36 -2.14 -3.28
C VAL A 188 -5.73 -2.70 -2.95
N LEU A 189 -6.82 -2.04 -3.38
CA LEU A 189 -8.18 -2.51 -3.18
C LEU A 189 -8.36 -3.95 -3.70
N THR A 190 -7.91 -4.20 -4.93
CA THR A 190 -8.05 -5.53 -5.55
C THR A 190 -7.19 -6.59 -4.84
N MET A 191 -6.06 -6.21 -4.25
CA MET A 191 -5.24 -7.14 -3.45
C MET A 191 -5.89 -7.44 -2.10
N LEU A 192 -6.54 -6.46 -1.46
CA LEU A 192 -7.30 -6.68 -0.23
C LEU A 192 -8.55 -7.55 -0.48
N ASP A 193 -9.26 -7.32 -1.59
CA ASP A 193 -10.36 -8.17 -2.05
C ASP A 193 -9.94 -9.62 -2.29
N ARG A 194 -8.67 -9.83 -2.70
CA ARG A 194 -8.05 -11.15 -2.86
C ARG A 194 -7.64 -11.82 -1.55
N GLY A 195 -7.75 -11.12 -0.41
CA GLY A 195 -7.47 -11.66 0.92
C GLY A 195 -6.13 -11.25 1.51
N VAL A 196 -5.40 -10.31 0.90
CA VAL A 196 -4.22 -9.73 1.56
C VAL A 196 -4.65 -9.00 2.83
N SER A 197 -4.01 -9.28 3.97
CA SER A 197 -4.36 -8.61 5.24
C SER A 197 -4.09 -7.10 5.18
N ALA A 198 -5.09 -6.31 5.59
CA ALA A 198 -4.95 -4.85 5.71
C ALA A 198 -3.98 -4.43 6.83
N GLY A 199 -3.67 -5.32 7.78
CA GLY A 199 -2.79 -5.08 8.93
C GLY A 199 -1.29 -5.33 8.69
N GLN A 200 -0.87 -5.62 7.46
CA GLN A 200 0.47 -6.18 7.17
C GLN A 200 1.65 -5.23 7.38
N PRO A 201 2.73 -5.70 8.03
CA PRO A 201 2.80 -6.18 9.40
C PRO A 201 2.60 -5.04 10.42
N ASN A 202 1.99 -5.36 11.56
CA ASN A 202 1.77 -4.47 12.72
C ASN A 202 1.00 -3.19 12.38
N GLY A 203 0.05 -3.24 11.45
CA GLY A 203 -0.75 -2.07 11.04
C GLY A 203 0.05 -0.99 10.30
N PHE A 204 1.24 -1.31 9.79
CA PHE A 204 2.09 -0.34 9.08
C PHE A 204 1.37 0.46 7.97
N PRO A 205 0.53 -0.15 7.10
CA PRO A 205 -0.18 0.56 6.04
C PRO A 205 -1.03 1.68 6.61
N LEU A 206 -1.84 1.37 7.63
CA LEU A 206 -2.73 2.34 8.26
C LEU A 206 -1.94 3.45 8.94
N VAL A 207 -0.90 3.11 9.70
CA VAL A 207 -0.04 4.10 10.37
C VAL A 207 0.60 5.04 9.36
N LYS A 208 1.15 4.51 8.26
CA LYS A 208 1.84 5.33 7.26
C LYS A 208 0.87 6.22 6.49
N SER A 209 -0.26 5.68 6.04
CA SER A 209 -1.29 6.44 5.33
C SER A 209 -1.88 7.55 6.20
N SER A 210 -2.10 7.30 7.50
CA SER A 210 -2.54 8.31 8.46
C SER A 210 -1.50 9.42 8.67
N GLN A 211 -0.21 9.06 8.69
CA GLN A 211 0.90 10.01 8.83
C GLN A 211 1.06 10.95 7.63
N ILE A 212 0.62 10.57 6.43
CA ILE A 212 0.76 11.36 5.20
C ILE A 212 -0.56 11.98 4.72
N ASN A 213 -1.63 11.92 5.53
CA ASN A 213 -2.97 12.41 5.20
C ASN A 213 -3.64 11.72 4.00
N ASN A 214 -3.34 10.44 3.76
CA ASN A 214 -3.98 9.72 2.66
C ASN A 214 -5.34 9.16 3.09
N VAL A 215 -6.36 10.02 3.05
CA VAL A 215 -7.73 9.72 3.50
C VAL A 215 -8.33 8.53 2.75
N ALA A 216 -8.11 8.44 1.44
CA ALA A 216 -8.65 7.36 0.61
C ALA A 216 -8.06 6.00 1.01
N MET A 217 -6.74 5.92 1.18
CA MET A 217 -6.07 4.69 1.60
C MET A 217 -6.47 4.29 3.01
N VAL A 218 -6.55 5.24 3.96
CA VAL A 218 -7.02 4.98 5.33
C VAL A 218 -8.43 4.38 5.31
N ARG A 219 -9.35 4.95 4.52
CA ARG A 219 -10.71 4.46 4.38
C ARG A 219 -10.75 3.02 3.85
N ILE A 220 -10.01 2.73 2.78
CA ILE A 220 -9.93 1.38 2.20
C ILE A 220 -9.40 0.40 3.24
N LEU A 221 -8.28 0.71 3.92
CA LEU A 221 -7.69 -0.18 4.90
C LEU A 221 -8.65 -0.50 6.06
N LEU A 222 -9.34 0.51 6.61
CA LEU A 222 -10.31 0.32 7.69
C LEU A 222 -11.50 -0.53 7.24
N ASN A 223 -12.04 -0.27 6.05
CA ASN A 223 -13.15 -1.06 5.48
C ASN A 223 -12.78 -2.54 5.24
N HIS A 224 -11.48 -2.84 5.08
CA HIS A 224 -10.94 -4.19 4.96
C HIS A 224 -10.41 -4.76 6.28
N GLY A 225 -10.86 -4.24 7.42
CA GLY A 225 -10.59 -4.81 8.74
C GLY A 225 -9.23 -4.45 9.32
N ALA A 226 -8.59 -3.36 8.88
CA ALA A 226 -7.42 -2.84 9.59
C ALA A 226 -7.83 -2.34 10.99
N ASP A 227 -7.12 -2.81 12.02
CA ASP A 227 -7.35 -2.36 13.40
C ASP A 227 -6.96 -0.87 13.56
N PRO A 228 -7.90 0.04 13.87
CA PRO A 228 -7.61 1.46 14.10
C PRO A 228 -6.72 1.68 15.33
N ASN A 229 -6.68 0.74 16.26
CA ASN A 229 -5.88 0.78 17.49
C ASN A 229 -4.53 0.06 17.33
N CYS A 230 -4.15 -0.32 16.11
CA CYS A 230 -2.89 -0.97 15.85
C CYS A 230 -1.69 -0.18 16.44
N LYS A 231 -0.73 -0.93 17.02
CA LYS A 231 0.41 -0.36 17.77
C LYS A 231 -0.01 0.65 18.85
N GLY A 232 -1.09 0.36 19.57
CA GLY A 232 -1.59 1.22 20.65
C GLY A 232 -2.11 2.57 20.14
N GLY A 233 -2.81 2.58 18.99
CA GLY A 233 -3.40 3.77 18.40
C GLY A 233 -2.40 4.70 17.71
N MET A 234 -1.26 4.18 17.23
CA MET A 234 -0.21 5.00 16.60
C MET A 234 -0.71 5.79 15.39
N ALA A 235 -1.64 5.21 14.62
CA ALA A 235 -2.27 5.88 13.48
C ALA A 235 -2.99 7.17 13.92
N LEU A 236 -3.76 7.10 15.02
CA LEU A 236 -4.49 8.24 15.57
C LEU A 236 -3.54 9.30 16.14
N LYS A 237 -2.51 8.88 16.90
CA LYS A 237 -1.50 9.78 17.49
C LYS A 237 -0.78 10.60 16.42
N LEU A 238 -0.32 9.95 15.35
CA LEU A 238 0.38 10.63 14.25
C LEU A 238 -0.54 11.54 13.43
N ALA A 239 -1.77 11.11 13.14
CA ALA A 239 -2.75 11.94 12.45
C ALA A 239 -3.11 13.17 13.28
N ALA A 240 -3.25 13.00 14.60
CA ALA A 240 -3.59 14.07 15.52
C ALA A 240 -2.49 15.11 15.65
N GLY A 241 -1.24 14.65 15.85
CA GLY A 241 -0.07 15.52 15.91
C GLY A 241 0.22 16.26 14.61
N LYS A 242 -0.31 15.83 13.46
CA LYS A 242 -0.16 16.53 12.18
C LYS A 242 -1.39 17.33 11.76
N GLY A 243 -2.45 17.31 12.55
CA GLY A 243 -3.66 18.07 12.26
C GLY A 243 -4.53 17.48 11.15
N HIS A 244 -4.37 16.19 10.82
CA HIS A 244 -5.11 15.51 9.76
C HIS A 244 -6.56 15.21 10.19
N TYR A 245 -7.41 16.24 10.19
CA TYR A 245 -8.77 16.18 10.73
C TYR A 245 -9.62 15.05 10.15
N ASP A 246 -9.63 14.87 8.83
CA ASP A 246 -10.45 13.86 8.18
C ASP A 246 -10.00 12.42 8.50
N VAL A 247 -8.68 12.21 8.60
CA VAL A 247 -8.11 10.93 9.02
C VAL A 247 -8.47 10.64 10.48
N VAL A 248 -8.34 11.61 11.38
CA VAL A 248 -8.73 11.46 12.80
C VAL A 248 -10.21 11.11 12.90
N ARG A 249 -11.07 11.84 12.17
CA ARG A 249 -12.50 11.57 12.12
C ARG A 249 -12.81 10.15 11.64
N LEU A 250 -12.13 9.67 10.60
CA LEU A 250 -12.33 8.30 10.09
C LEU A 250 -11.87 7.24 11.10
N LEU A 251 -10.71 7.43 11.72
CA LEU A 251 -10.18 6.48 12.72
C LEU A 251 -11.11 6.38 13.94
N LEU A 252 -11.61 7.51 14.45
CA LEU A 252 -12.55 7.53 15.59
C LEU A 252 -13.90 6.88 15.24
N LYS A 253 -14.43 7.13 14.03
CA LYS A 253 -15.66 6.49 13.56
C LYS A 253 -15.56 4.96 13.49
N GLN A 254 -14.38 4.43 13.21
CA GLN A 254 -14.14 2.99 13.08
C GLN A 254 -13.69 2.33 14.39
N GLY A 255 -13.87 2.99 15.54
CA GLY A 255 -13.54 2.42 16.86
C GLY A 255 -12.12 2.72 17.36
N GLY A 256 -11.45 3.72 16.78
CA GLY A 256 -10.19 4.23 17.31
C GLY A 256 -10.39 4.86 18.69
N VAL A 257 -9.57 4.46 19.67
CA VAL A 257 -9.65 4.95 21.05
C VAL A 257 -8.88 6.28 21.17
N PRO A 258 -9.54 7.39 21.51
CA PRO A 258 -8.89 8.68 21.69
C PRO A 258 -8.14 8.70 23.02
N GLY A 259 -6.86 8.28 22.99
CA GLY A 259 -5.99 8.34 24.15
C GLY A 259 -5.44 9.75 24.43
N ASN A 260 -5.07 10.00 25.69
CA ASN A 260 -4.51 11.29 26.16
C ASN A 260 -3.30 11.73 25.32
N GLU A 261 -2.46 10.80 24.89
CA GLU A 261 -1.30 11.11 24.02
C GLU A 261 -1.71 11.75 22.69
N ALA A 262 -2.78 11.28 22.04
CA ALA A 262 -3.23 11.85 20.77
C ALA A 262 -3.72 13.29 20.97
N LEU A 263 -4.41 13.55 22.08
CA LEU A 263 -4.84 14.90 22.47
C LEU A 263 -3.64 15.81 22.76
N ARG A 264 -2.65 15.32 23.50
CA ARG A 264 -1.41 16.05 23.82
C ARG A 264 -0.65 16.42 22.55
N PHE A 265 -0.49 15.50 21.60
CA PHE A 265 0.14 15.78 20.31
C PHE A 265 -0.62 16.83 19.49
N ALA A 266 -1.95 16.75 19.45
CA ALA A 266 -2.75 17.75 18.74
C ALA A 266 -2.58 19.15 19.34
N ILE A 267 -2.58 19.26 20.67
CA ILE A 267 -2.45 20.55 21.38
C ILE A 267 -1.03 21.10 21.30
N ALA A 268 0.00 20.27 21.51
CA ALA A 268 1.40 20.68 21.44
C ALA A 268 1.76 21.28 20.06
N ASN A 269 1.12 20.78 19.00
CA ASN A 269 1.33 21.27 17.63
C ASN A 269 0.27 22.30 17.17
N GLY A 270 -0.58 22.81 18.07
CA GLY A 270 -1.55 23.87 17.77
C GLY A 270 -2.78 23.44 16.94
N HIS A 271 -3.04 22.13 16.81
CA HIS A 271 -4.16 21.60 16.04
C HIS A 271 -5.47 21.55 16.84
N PHE A 272 -5.96 22.73 17.24
CA PHE A 272 -7.15 22.87 18.10
C PHE A 272 -8.42 22.23 17.54
N ARG A 273 -8.62 22.26 16.21
CA ARG A 273 -9.78 21.60 15.57
C ARG A 273 -9.78 20.09 15.81
N VAL A 274 -8.60 19.48 15.79
CA VAL A 274 -8.42 18.05 16.07
C VAL A 274 -8.54 17.76 17.55
N ALA A 275 -7.94 18.60 18.41
CA ALA A 275 -8.09 18.48 19.85
C ALA A 275 -9.57 18.51 20.29
N LYS A 276 -10.36 19.43 19.71
CA LYS A 276 -11.81 19.51 19.93
C LYS A 276 -12.54 18.25 19.48
N LEU A 277 -12.13 17.65 18.36
CA LEU A 277 -12.70 16.39 17.88
C LEU A 277 -12.38 15.23 18.83
N LEU A 278 -11.13 15.13 19.30
CA LEU A 278 -10.71 14.09 20.25
C LEU A 278 -11.46 14.20 21.58
N MET A 279 -11.62 15.41 22.12
CA MET A 279 -12.39 15.64 23.35
C MET A 279 -13.86 15.25 23.21
N LYS A 280 -14.47 15.52 22.05
CA LYS A 280 -15.85 15.08 21.75
C LYS A 280 -16.02 13.55 21.75
N HIS A 281 -14.95 12.81 21.44
CA HIS A 281 -14.96 11.35 21.45
C HIS A 281 -14.44 10.75 22.77
N GLY A 282 -14.26 11.56 23.82
CA GLY A 282 -13.93 11.08 25.17
C GLY A 282 -12.47 11.22 25.58
N ALA A 283 -11.61 11.90 24.81
CA ALA A 283 -10.27 12.23 25.31
C ALA A 283 -10.36 13.23 26.46
N VAL A 284 -9.73 12.91 27.58
CA VAL A 284 -9.65 13.79 28.75
C VAL A 284 -8.27 14.47 28.79
N PRO A 285 -8.19 15.80 28.93
CA PRO A 285 -6.91 16.48 29.10
C PRO A 285 -6.30 16.10 30.46
N ASP A 286 -5.08 15.58 30.45
CA ASP A 286 -4.29 15.37 31.67
C ASP A 286 -3.57 16.66 32.10
N MET A 287 -3.01 16.65 33.32
CA MET A 287 -2.28 17.81 33.88
C MET A 287 -1.15 18.30 32.96
N GLU A 288 -0.52 17.39 32.21
CA GLU A 288 0.52 17.74 31.24
C GLU A 288 -0.06 18.48 30.04
N THR A 289 -1.19 18.00 29.51
CA THR A 289 -1.94 18.68 28.44
C THR A 289 -2.39 20.08 28.88
N LEU A 290 -2.87 20.24 30.11
CA LEU A 290 -3.26 21.55 30.67
C LEU A 290 -2.07 22.51 30.78
N ARG A 291 -0.89 22.03 31.18
CA ARG A 291 0.33 22.86 31.19
C ARG A 291 0.71 23.37 29.80
N ILE A 292 0.55 22.54 28.77
CA ILE A 292 0.82 22.93 27.38
C ILE A 292 -0.20 23.99 26.93
N ILE A 293 -1.48 23.83 27.27
CA ILE A 293 -2.51 24.84 26.98
C ILE A 293 -2.14 26.17 27.64
N ASN A 294 -1.77 26.17 28.92
CA ASN A 294 -1.44 27.39 29.67
C ASN A 294 -0.14 28.06 29.18
N ARG A 295 0.85 27.29 28.69
CA ARG A 295 2.06 27.86 28.06
C ARG A 295 1.80 28.51 26.71
N ASN A 296 0.74 28.10 26.02
CA ASN A 296 0.38 28.56 24.68
C ASN A 296 -0.72 29.64 24.68
N GLN A 297 -1.10 30.18 25.85
CA GLN A 297 -1.94 31.38 25.93
C GLN A 297 -1.08 32.64 25.75
N PRO A 298 -1.52 33.62 24.94
CA PRO A 298 -0.82 34.88 24.72
C PRO A 298 -0.79 35.77 25.96
#